data_AF-D0GLH8-F1
#
_entry.id   AF-D0GLH8-F1
#
_cell.length_a   1.000
_cell.length_b   1.000
_cell.length_c   1.000
_cell.angle_alpha   90.00
_cell.angle_beta   90.00
_cell.angle_gamma   90.00
#
_symmetry.space_group_name_H-M   'P 1'
#
loop_
_entity.id
_entity.type
_entity.pdbx_description
1 polymer ?
#
loop_
_entity_poly.entity_id
_entity_poly.type
_entity_poly.pdbx_seq_one_letter_code
_entity_poly.pdbx_strand_id
1 'polypeptide(L)'
;MSSNIKEQASIGGLRANAAAALINLSFFLPGLGFLISLLALILETKNQFVRNYAKQTLALGVLLFASILLNVVVVLGTIAFGIITFVLSIVQIIAIIKSFLGQEFEIPYIKKVSELLFVD
;
A
#
# COMPACT_ATOMS: atom_id res chain seq x y z
N MET A 1 7.17 -16.64 18.11
CA MET A 1 6.16 -17.58 17.57
C MET A 1 5.90 -17.19 16.12
N SER A 2 6.68 -17.70 15.16
CA SER A 2 6.44 -17.44 13.74
C SER A 2 5.27 -18.29 13.26
N SER A 3 4.05 -17.90 13.61
CA SER A 3 2.85 -18.54 13.08
C SER A 3 2.79 -18.27 11.58
N ASN A 4 2.47 -19.31 10.81
CA ASN A 4 2.35 -19.24 9.36
C ASN A 4 1.36 -18.12 8.97
N ILE A 5 1.82 -17.08 8.29
CA ILE A 5 0.99 -15.92 7.89
C ILE A 5 -0.29 -16.36 7.16
N LYS A 6 -0.23 -17.46 6.39
CA LYS A 6 -1.37 -17.99 5.63
C LYS A 6 -2.46 -18.64 6.48
N GLU A 7 -2.18 -18.89 7.75
CA GLU A 7 -3.12 -19.47 8.73
C GLU A 7 -3.68 -18.42 9.70
N GLN A 8 -3.07 -17.23 9.74
CA GLN A 8 -3.54 -16.14 10.59
C GLN A 8 -4.81 -15.53 9.98
N ALA A 9 -5.87 -15.42 10.79
CA ALA A 9 -7.03 -14.61 10.46
C ALA A 9 -6.74 -13.12 10.68
N SER A 10 -7.45 -12.28 9.94
CA SER A 10 -7.35 -10.82 9.92
C SER A 10 -8.75 -10.22 9.74
N ILE A 11 -8.87 -9.11 9.02
CA ILE A 11 -10.10 -8.35 8.78
C ILE A 11 -11.22 -9.26 8.29
N GLY A 12 -12.34 -9.27 9.02
CA GLY A 12 -13.53 -10.07 8.65
C GLY A 12 -13.30 -11.58 8.60
N GLY A 13 -12.28 -12.10 9.28
CA GLY A 13 -11.92 -13.53 9.25
C GLY A 13 -11.13 -13.95 8.01
N LEU A 14 -10.76 -13.00 7.14
CA LEU A 14 -9.93 -13.28 5.97
C LEU A 14 -8.51 -13.67 6.40
N ARG A 15 -7.85 -14.54 5.63
CA ARG A 15 -6.45 -14.88 5.87
C ARG A 15 -5.57 -13.65 5.69
N ALA A 16 -4.55 -13.48 6.52
CA ALA A 16 -3.69 -12.30 6.54
C ALA A 16 -3.01 -12.02 5.19
N ASN A 17 -2.52 -13.06 4.50
CA ASN A 17 -1.92 -12.93 3.17
C ASN A 17 -2.92 -12.42 2.12
N ALA A 18 -4.17 -12.90 2.17
CA ALA A 18 -5.24 -12.46 1.27
C ALA A 18 -5.71 -11.04 1.59
N ALA A 19 -5.88 -10.70 2.88
CA ALA A 19 -6.21 -9.34 3.32
C ALA A 19 -5.17 -8.32 2.83
N ALA A 20 -3.88 -8.60 3.07
CA ALA A 20 -2.80 -7.75 2.60
C ALA A 20 -2.76 -7.64 1.07
N ALA A 21 -3.01 -8.73 0.33
CA ALA A 21 -3.05 -8.68 -1.13
C ALA A 21 -4.19 -7.79 -1.65
N LEU A 22 -5.39 -7.89 -1.06
CA LEU A 22 -6.53 -7.04 -1.42
C LEU A 22 -6.27 -5.57 -1.08
N ILE A 23 -5.61 -5.29 0.04
CA ILE A 23 -5.21 -3.93 0.41
C ILE A 23 -4.21 -3.37 -0.60
N ASN A 24 -3.19 -4.12 -1.00
CA ASN A 24 -2.26 -3.63 -2.03
C ASN A 24 -2.95 -3.44 -3.39
N LEU A 25 -3.89 -4.33 -3.74
CA LEU A 25 -4.68 -4.24 -4.97
C LEU A 25 -5.55 -2.99 -5.01
N SER A 26 -6.03 -2.51 -3.84
CA SER A 26 -6.85 -1.30 -3.78
C SER A 26 -6.15 -0.07 -4.34
N PHE A 27 -4.81 -0.03 -4.37
CA PHE A 27 -4.03 1.05 -4.98
C PHE A 27 -4.48 1.39 -6.41
N PHE A 28 -4.92 0.39 -7.19
CA PHE A 28 -5.35 0.57 -8.57
C PHE A 28 -6.77 1.11 -8.72
N LEU A 29 -7.51 1.34 -7.62
CA LEU A 29 -8.81 2.01 -7.64
C LEU A 29 -8.63 3.53 -7.78
N PRO A 30 -9.09 4.14 -8.88
CA PRO A 30 -8.93 5.58 -9.10
C PRO A 30 -9.57 6.39 -7.98
N GLY A 31 -8.79 7.28 -7.35
CA GLY A 31 -9.27 8.26 -6.37
C GLY A 31 -9.68 7.73 -4.99
N LEU A 32 -9.89 6.41 -4.83
CA LEU A 32 -10.37 5.80 -3.58
C LEU A 32 -9.43 4.75 -3.00
N GLY A 33 -8.40 4.33 -3.76
CA GLY A 33 -7.55 3.22 -3.38
C GLY A 33 -6.87 3.34 -2.01
N PHE A 34 -6.46 4.56 -1.65
CA PHE A 34 -5.82 4.84 -0.37
C PHE A 34 -6.81 4.82 0.81
N LEU A 35 -8.10 5.09 0.59
CA LEU A 35 -9.13 5.02 1.64
C LEU A 35 -9.32 3.58 2.13
N ILE A 36 -9.21 2.59 1.24
CA ILE A 36 -9.26 1.17 1.62
C ILE A 36 -8.08 0.82 2.54
N SER A 37 -6.88 1.32 2.24
CA SER A 37 -5.71 1.12 3.09
C SER A 37 -5.85 1.81 4.44
N LEU A 38 -6.45 3.01 4.48
CA LEU A 38 -6.78 3.71 5.72
C LEU A 38 -7.78 2.93 6.58
N LEU A 39 -8.87 2.45 5.97
CA LEU A 39 -9.87 1.63 6.67
C LEU A 39 -9.25 0.32 7.18
N ALA A 40 -8.36 -0.30 6.41
CA ALA A 40 -7.63 -1.48 6.85
C ALA A 40 -6.77 -1.21 8.09
N LEU A 41 -6.13 -0.03 8.20
CA LEU A 41 -5.38 0.34 9.41
C LEU A 41 -6.28 0.56 10.64
N ILE A 42 -7.51 1.02 10.44
CA ILE A 42 -8.49 1.19 11.51
C ILE A 42 -9.03 -0.16 11.97
N LEU A 43 -9.35 -1.06 11.02
CA LEU A 43 -9.95 -2.36 11.29
C LEU A 43 -8.94 -3.39 11.80
N GLU A 44 -7.70 -3.35 11.31
CA GLU A 44 -6.65 -4.29 11.68
C GLU A 44 -5.73 -3.70 12.75
N THR A 45 -5.92 -4.16 13.98
CA THR A 45 -5.18 -3.69 15.16
C THR A 45 -4.11 -4.67 15.63
N LYS A 46 -4.13 -5.94 15.19
CA LYS A 46 -3.30 -7.00 15.76
C LYS A 46 -2.29 -7.56 14.77
N ASN A 47 -2.68 -7.74 13.51
CA ASN A 47 -1.83 -8.38 12.51
C ASN A 47 -0.83 -7.39 11.89
N GLN A 48 0.41 -7.38 12.40
CA GLN A 48 1.44 -6.45 11.91
C GLN A 48 1.78 -6.65 10.44
N PHE A 49 1.73 -7.87 9.91
CA PHE A 49 1.95 -8.14 8.49
C PHE A 49 0.95 -7.37 7.61
N VAL A 50 -0.35 -7.45 7.95
CA VAL A 50 -1.40 -6.74 7.23
C VAL A 50 -1.29 -5.23 7.43
N ARG A 51 -0.99 -4.78 8.65
CA ARG A 51 -0.81 -3.35 8.95
C ARG A 51 0.36 -2.74 8.19
N ASN A 52 1.48 -3.44 8.04
CA ASN A 52 2.65 -2.94 7.31
C ASN A 52 2.32 -2.70 5.84
N TYR A 53 1.65 -3.66 5.19
CA TYR A 53 1.16 -3.47 3.82
C TYR A 53 0.12 -2.35 3.71
N ALA A 54 -0.74 -2.19 4.70
CA ALA A 54 -1.72 -1.10 4.74
C ALA A 54 -1.05 0.28 4.90
N LYS A 55 -0.09 0.44 5.84
CA LYS A 55 0.69 1.68 6.00
C LYS A 55 1.41 2.05 4.71
N GLN A 56 2.07 1.07 4.07
CA GLN A 56 2.83 1.26 2.84
C GLN A 56 1.92 1.64 1.66
N THR A 57 0.81 0.93 1.46
CA THR A 57 -0.13 1.23 0.37
C THR A 57 -0.79 2.59 0.57
N LEU A 58 -1.12 2.95 1.81
CA LEU A 58 -1.65 4.28 2.14
C LEU A 58 -0.64 5.37 1.80
N ALA A 59 0.63 5.24 2.20
CA ALA A 59 1.68 6.20 1.89
C ALA A 59 1.87 6.39 0.37
N LEU A 60 1.90 5.28 -0.38
CA LEU A 60 1.98 5.31 -1.84
C LEU A 60 0.77 5.97 -2.49
N GLY A 61 -0.44 5.68 -1.97
CA GLY A 61 -1.67 6.28 -2.46
C GLY A 61 -1.72 7.78 -2.23
N VAL A 62 -1.27 8.26 -1.07
CA VAL A 62 -1.14 9.70 -0.76
C VAL A 62 -0.11 10.36 -1.69
N LEU A 63 1.03 9.71 -1.94
CA LEU A 63 2.04 10.21 -2.88
C LEU A 63 1.49 10.33 -4.31
N LEU A 64 0.77 9.31 -4.78
CA LEU A 64 0.14 9.33 -6.10
C LEU A 64 -0.91 10.44 -6.19
N PHE A 65 -1.72 10.61 -5.15
CA PHE A 65 -2.72 11.67 -5.08
C PHE A 65 -2.09 13.06 -5.13
N ALA A 66 -1.03 13.30 -4.35
CA ALA A 66 -0.29 14.57 -4.39
C ALA A 66 0.36 14.83 -5.76
N SER A 67 0.79 13.78 -6.47
CA SER A 67 1.41 13.88 -7.79
C SER A 67 0.45 14.38 -8.87
N ILE A 68 -0.87 14.36 -8.64
CA ILE A 68 -1.87 14.94 -9.56
C ILE A 68 -1.58 16.43 -9.80
N LEU A 69 -1.05 17.14 -8.80
CA LEU A 69 -0.69 18.57 -8.89
C LEU A 69 0.38 18.86 -9.95
N LEU A 70 1.16 17.86 -10.37
CA LEU A 70 2.14 18.05 -11.45
C LEU A 70 1.48 18.43 -12.77
N ASN A 71 0.25 17.97 -13.02
CA ASN A 71 -0.48 18.22 -14.27
C ASN A 71 -0.89 19.69 -14.48
N VAL A 72 -0.64 20.58 -13.51
CA VAL A 72 -0.73 22.04 -13.71
C VAL A 72 0.20 22.49 -14.85
N VAL A 73 1.36 21.84 -14.99
CA VAL A 73 2.26 22.02 -16.15
C VAL A 73 1.88 21.01 -17.21
N VAL A 74 1.11 21.44 -18.22
CA VAL A 74 0.41 20.55 -19.17
C VAL A 74 1.30 19.44 -19.76
N VAL A 75 2.45 19.77 -20.37
CA VAL A 75 3.28 18.76 -21.04
C VAL A 75 4.23 18.05 -20.07
N LEU A 76 5.13 18.80 -19.42
CA LEU A 76 6.15 18.21 -18.55
C LEU A 76 5.55 17.53 -17.31
N GLY A 77 4.50 18.11 -16.75
CA GLY A 77 3.79 17.59 -15.59
C GLY A 77 3.10 16.26 -15.88
N THR A 78 2.44 16.14 -17.03
CA THR A 78 1.80 14.88 -17.46
C THR A 78 2.83 13.78 -17.66
N ILE A 79 3.99 14.08 -18.26
CA ILE A 79 5.07 13.10 -18.44
C ILE A 79 5.60 12.64 -17.08
N ALA A 80 5.90 13.58 -16.17
CA ALA A 80 6.38 13.26 -14.83
C ALA A 80 5.36 12.43 -14.03
N PHE A 81 4.08 12.79 -14.09
CA PHE A 81 2.99 12.04 -13.46
C PHE A 81 2.88 10.62 -14.03
N GLY A 82 3.02 10.46 -15.35
CA GLY A 82 3.03 9.14 -16.00
C GLY A 82 4.18 8.26 -15.51
N ILE A 83 5.39 8.80 -15.41
CA ILE A 83 6.57 8.08 -14.90
C ILE A 83 6.37 7.66 -13.44
N ILE A 84 5.90 8.57 -12.59
CA ILE A 84 5.62 8.27 -11.17
C ILE A 84 4.60 7.15 -11.06
N THR A 85 3.46 7.29 -11.75
CA THR A 85 2.39 6.29 -11.74
C THR A 85 2.90 4.92 -12.19
N PHE A 86 3.72 4.87 -13.23
CA PHE A 86 4.32 3.64 -13.74
C PHE A 86 5.23 2.97 -12.69
N VAL A 87 6.15 3.73 -12.10
CA VAL A 87 7.08 3.20 -11.08
C VAL A 87 6.31 2.69 -9.85
N LEU A 88 5.35 3.46 -9.34
CA LEU A 88 4.56 3.05 -8.16
C LEU A 88 3.71 1.80 -8.46
N SER A 89 3.19 1.68 -9.69
CA SER A 89 2.42 0.51 -10.12
C SER A 89 3.25 -0.76 -10.11
N ILE A 90 4.49 -0.71 -10.62
CA ILE A 90 5.40 -1.88 -10.59
C ILE A 90 5.63 -2.32 -9.14
N VAL A 91 5.92 -1.35 -8.27
CA VAL A 91 6.18 -1.62 -6.86
C VAL A 91 4.95 -2.24 -6.17
N GLN A 92 3.74 -1.78 -6.48
CA GLN A 92 2.51 -2.37 -5.94
C GLN A 92 2.22 -3.77 -6.49
N ILE A 93 2.54 -4.06 -7.74
CA ILE A 93 2.43 -5.42 -8.28
C ILE A 93 3.35 -6.37 -7.49
N ILE A 94 4.59 -5.97 -7.20
CA ILE A 94 5.52 -6.75 -6.37
C ILE A 94 4.95 -6.95 -4.96
N ALA A 95 4.38 -5.90 -4.37
CA ALA A 95 3.78 -5.96 -3.03
C ALA A 95 2.61 -6.95 -2.98
N ILE A 96 1.71 -6.96 -3.98
CA ILE A 96 0.59 -7.92 -4.10
C ILE A 96 1.11 -9.36 -4.14
N ILE A 97 2.11 -9.62 -4.99
CA ILE A 97 2.66 -10.97 -5.16
C ILE A 97 3.28 -11.45 -3.84
N LYS A 98 4.13 -10.62 -3.23
CA LYS A 98 4.80 -10.97 -1.97
C LYS A 98 3.80 -11.14 -0.82
N SER A 99 2.81 -10.26 -0.72
CA SER A 99 1.80 -10.36 0.33
C SER A 99 0.97 -11.62 0.19
N PHE A 100 0.59 -11.98 -1.04
CA PHE A 100 -0.15 -13.21 -1.32
C PHE A 100 0.65 -14.47 -0.97
N LEU A 101 1.96 -14.46 -1.24
CA LEU A 101 2.88 -15.53 -0.85
C LEU A 101 3.12 -15.60 0.67
N GLY A 102 2.65 -14.61 1.44
CA GLY A 102 2.87 -14.51 2.88
C GLY A 102 4.29 -14.07 3.25
N GLN A 103 4.99 -13.41 2.32
CA GLN A 103 6.33 -12.86 2.53
C GLN A 103 6.22 -11.40 2.92
N GLU A 104 7.00 -10.96 3.89
CA GLU A 104 7.13 -9.54 4.19
C GLU A 104 7.86 -8.82 3.04
N PHE A 105 7.42 -7.60 2.77
CA PHE A 105 8.02 -6.72 1.79
C PHE A 105 7.96 -5.30 2.29
N GLU A 106 9.13 -4.68 2.44
CA GLU A 106 9.25 -3.26 2.72
C GLU A 106 9.81 -2.57 1.49
N ILE A 107 9.15 -1.49 1.06
CA ILE A 107 9.70 -0.62 0.02
C ILE A 107 10.74 0.30 0.68
N PRO A 108 12.02 0.22 0.28
CA PRO A 108 13.03 1.14 0.76
C PRO A 108 12.62 2.59 0.43
N TYR A 109 12.96 3.54 1.30
CA TYR A 109 12.58 4.97 1.24
C TYR A 109 11.12 5.31 1.60
N ILE A 110 10.13 4.47 1.29
CA ILE A 110 8.75 4.66 1.80
C ILE A 110 8.72 4.51 3.33
N LYS A 111 9.61 3.70 3.91
CA LYS A 111 9.75 3.59 5.36
C LYS A 111 9.96 4.95 6.04
N LYS A 112 10.81 5.82 5.49
CA LYS A 112 11.05 7.17 6.03
C LYS A 112 9.82 8.08 5.90
N VAL A 113 9.06 7.94 4.82
CA VAL A 113 7.80 8.70 4.61
C VAL A 113 6.71 8.16 5.54
N SER A 114 6.64 6.85 5.74
CA SER A 114 5.72 6.19 6.66
C SER A 114 6.02 6.56 8.10
N GLU A 115 7.29 6.59 8.52
CA GLU A 115 7.70 7.04 9.87
C GLU A 115 7.37 8.52 10.11
N LEU A 116 7.43 9.36 9.06
CA LEU A 116 7.01 10.76 9.14
C LEU A 116 5.49 10.91 9.27
N LEU A 117 4.71 10.08 8.57
CA LEU A 117 3.25 10.13 8.55
C LEU A 117 2.60 9.41 9.74
N PHE A 118 3.26 8.39 10.28
CA PHE A 118 2.81 7.57 11.40
C PHE A 118 3.89 7.60 12.48
N VAL A 119 3.78 8.57 13.39
CA VAL A 119 4.57 8.58 14.63
C VAL A 119 4.05 7.44 15.48
N ASP A 120 4.86 6.39 15.65
CA ASP A 120 4.59 5.31 16.61
C ASP A 120 4.93 5.78 18.04
#